data_AF-A0A437DBM9-F1
#
_entry.id   AF-A0A437DBM9-F1
#
_cell.length_a   1.000
_cell.length_b   1.000
_cell.length_c   1.000
_cell.angle_alpha   90.00
_cell.angle_beta   90.00
_cell.angle_gamma   90.00
#
_symmetry.space_group_name_H-M   'P 1'
#
loop_
_entity.id
_entity.type
_entity.pdbx_description
1 polymer ?
#
loop_
_entity_poly.entity_id
_entity_poly.type
_entity_poly.pdbx_seq_one_letter_code
_entity_poly.pdbx_strand_id
1 'polypeptide(L)'
;MDGRDLQAGCERTLQRLPVWIIEHVWTHKIMDVREVVDSSSWPDVDSQPLSLEDSWRLRVTAARVYSIMKSRDLQNFEKVLGFLETTRRLLPRLVPAIKHMKIMFGVKTMIIMWMLKEHKGIVETVTQILRFFPHKLPQYQDQCSPREMFIMRKNHVDFRNLAQALAIDQERLEDYIKLQHFQMVDLLVHITNSKLMCL
;
A
#
# COMPACT_ATOMS: atom_id res chain seq x y z
N MET A 1 -10.32 -7.69 -54.07
CA MET A 1 -9.36 -8.37 -53.18
C MET A 1 -8.41 -7.28 -52.68
N ASP A 2 -8.84 -6.45 -51.74
CA ASP A 2 -9.02 -6.60 -50.28
C ASP A 2 -7.80 -6.02 -49.53
N GLY A 3 -7.82 -4.70 -49.37
CA GLY A 3 -6.83 -3.90 -48.66
C GLY A 3 -7.03 -3.92 -47.13
N ARG A 4 -7.13 -5.12 -46.55
CA ARG A 4 -7.39 -5.31 -45.11
C ARG A 4 -6.20 -5.86 -44.30
N ASP A 5 -5.06 -6.16 -44.91
CA ASP A 5 -3.92 -6.79 -44.20
C ASP A 5 -2.83 -5.82 -43.72
N LEU A 6 -2.77 -4.59 -44.24
CA LEU A 6 -1.73 -3.61 -43.85
C LEU A 6 -2.05 -2.83 -42.56
N GLN A 7 -3.31 -2.84 -42.12
CA GLN A 7 -3.75 -2.08 -40.94
C GLN A 7 -3.51 -2.85 -39.63
N ALA A 8 -3.50 -4.19 -39.67
CA ALA A 8 -3.30 -5.04 -38.49
C ALA A 8 -1.85 -5.07 -37.98
N GLY A 9 -0.86 -4.80 -38.84
CA GLY A 9 0.56 -4.75 -38.46
C GLY A 9 0.94 -3.47 -37.70
N CYS A 10 0.43 -2.32 -38.16
CA CYS A 10 0.72 -1.01 -37.57
C CYS A 10 0.11 -0.88 -36.15
N GLU A 11 -1.10 -1.39 -35.94
CA GLU A 11 -1.75 -1.40 -34.62
C GLU A 11 -1.01 -2.29 -33.61
N ARG A 12 -0.45 -3.43 -34.02
CA ARG A 12 0.37 -4.30 -33.15
C ARG A 12 1.69 -3.66 -32.77
N THR A 13 2.31 -2.88 -33.66
CA THR A 13 3.57 -2.16 -33.38
C THR A 13 3.33 -0.96 -32.46
N LEU A 14 2.21 -0.26 -32.61
CA LEU A 14 1.77 0.81 -31.70
C LEU A 14 1.41 0.32 -30.30
N GLN A 15 0.81 -0.87 -30.18
CA GLN A 15 0.56 -1.51 -28.88
C GLN A 15 1.84 -1.96 -28.16
N ARG A 16 2.93 -2.21 -28.91
CA ARG A 16 4.24 -2.60 -28.37
C ARG A 16 5.11 -1.40 -27.98
N LEU A 17 4.89 -0.21 -28.53
CA LEU A 17 5.65 0.99 -28.19
C LEU A 17 5.73 1.30 -26.68
N PRO A 18 4.63 1.21 -25.90
CA PRO A 18 4.70 1.37 -24.44
C PRO A 18 5.57 0.31 -23.76
N VAL A 19 5.57 -0.93 -24.27
CA VAL A 19 6.34 -2.06 -23.74
C VAL A 19 7.84 -1.84 -23.95
N TRP A 20 8.23 -1.37 -25.13
CA TRP A 20 9.64 -1.08 -25.45
C TRP A 20 10.17 0.10 -24.65
N ILE A 21 9.36 1.14 -24.42
CA ILE A 21 9.74 2.27 -23.57
C ILE A 21 9.93 1.80 -22.11
N ILE A 22 9.07 0.93 -21.60
CA ILE A 22 9.20 0.37 -20.25
C ILE A 22 10.42 -0.56 -20.14
N GLU A 23 10.65 -1.43 -21.12
CA GLU A 23 11.85 -2.28 -21.16
C GLU A 23 13.12 -1.47 -21.28
N HIS A 24 13.13 -0.41 -22.09
CA HIS A 24 14.28 0.49 -22.25
C HIS A 24 14.57 1.23 -20.95
N VAL A 25 13.57 1.86 -20.32
CA VAL A 25 13.73 2.54 -19.03
C VAL A 25 14.16 1.55 -17.94
N TRP A 26 13.66 0.32 -17.96
CA TRP A 26 14.04 -0.72 -16.99
C TRP A 26 15.47 -1.21 -17.19
N THR A 27 15.86 -1.61 -18.41
CA THR A 27 17.23 -2.07 -18.71
C THR A 27 18.29 -1.02 -18.43
N HIS A 28 17.94 0.26 -18.54
CA HIS A 28 18.90 1.36 -18.39
C HIS A 28 18.84 2.08 -17.03
N LYS A 29 17.84 1.79 -16.17
CA LYS A 29 17.74 2.37 -14.81
C LYS A 29 17.60 1.35 -13.66
N ILE A 30 17.48 0.05 -13.94
CA ILE A 30 17.47 -0.99 -12.90
C ILE A 30 18.86 -1.21 -12.28
N MET A 31 19.91 -0.84 -12.98
CA MET A 31 21.28 -0.87 -12.45
C MET A 31 21.42 0.07 -11.24
N ASP A 32 20.75 1.23 -11.26
CA ASP A 32 20.72 2.18 -10.14
C ASP A 32 19.96 1.63 -8.92
N VAL A 33 19.06 0.65 -9.11
CA VAL A 33 18.29 0.01 -8.04
C VAL A 33 19.00 -1.25 -7.51
N ARG A 34 19.84 -1.89 -8.34
CA ARG A 34 20.65 -3.06 -7.95
C ARG A 34 21.82 -2.71 -7.03
N GLU A 35 22.29 -1.47 -7.00
CA GLU A 35 23.38 -1.04 -6.09
C GLU A 35 22.96 -1.03 -4.60
N VAL A 36 21.67 -1.16 -4.26
CA VAL A 36 21.19 -0.94 -2.88
C VAL A 36 20.74 -2.23 -2.17
N VAL A 37 20.61 -3.37 -2.87
CA VAL A 37 20.07 -4.61 -2.26
C VAL A 37 20.91 -5.82 -2.61
N ASP A 38 21.46 -6.46 -1.57
CA ASP A 38 22.31 -7.64 -1.68
C ASP A 38 21.54 -8.84 -2.29
N SER A 39 22.17 -9.47 -3.29
CA SER A 39 21.59 -10.49 -4.16
C SER A 39 21.38 -11.84 -3.46
N SER A 40 21.88 -11.99 -2.24
CA SER A 40 21.83 -13.20 -1.40
C SER A 40 20.47 -13.46 -0.73
N SER A 41 19.49 -12.55 -0.83
CA SER A 41 18.22 -12.60 -0.08
C SER A 41 16.99 -13.05 -0.89
N TRP A 42 17.16 -13.41 -2.17
CA TRP A 42 16.05 -13.80 -3.03
C TRP A 42 15.72 -15.29 -2.86
N PRO A 43 14.49 -15.65 -2.46
CA PRO A 43 14.11 -17.05 -2.34
C PRO A 43 14.00 -17.71 -3.72
N ASP A 44 14.46 -18.95 -3.81
CA ASP A 44 14.33 -19.82 -4.98
C ASP A 44 12.83 -20.18 -5.14
N VAL A 45 12.18 -19.49 -6.08
CA VAL A 45 10.77 -19.70 -6.44
C VAL A 45 10.77 -20.22 -7.87
N ASP A 46 10.01 -21.29 -8.11
CA ASP A 46 9.87 -21.94 -9.42
C ASP A 46 9.81 -20.89 -10.55
N SER A 47 10.86 -20.88 -11.35
CA SER A 47 11.18 -19.86 -12.35
C SER A 47 10.30 -19.98 -13.61
N GLN A 48 9.00 -20.23 -13.47
CA GLN A 48 8.09 -19.96 -14.57
C GLN A 48 7.90 -18.44 -14.65
N PRO A 49 8.36 -17.79 -15.73
CA PRO A 49 8.10 -16.37 -15.90
C PRO A 49 6.59 -16.18 -15.93
N LEU A 50 6.08 -15.33 -15.04
CA LEU A 50 4.77 -14.70 -15.21
C LEU A 50 4.66 -14.29 -16.67
N SER A 51 3.52 -14.55 -17.33
CA SER A 51 3.37 -14.20 -18.74
C SER A 51 3.82 -12.74 -18.93
N LEU A 52 4.51 -12.44 -20.03
CA LEU A 52 5.03 -11.09 -20.31
C LEU A 52 3.94 -10.02 -20.12
N GLU A 53 2.70 -10.39 -20.42
CA GLU A 53 1.51 -9.57 -20.22
C GLU A 53 1.16 -9.31 -18.74
N ASP A 54 1.25 -10.34 -17.89
CA ASP A 54 1.02 -10.21 -16.44
C ASP A 54 2.15 -9.41 -15.76
N SER A 55 3.38 -9.55 -16.24
CA SER A 55 4.57 -8.86 -15.70
C SER A 55 4.53 -7.35 -15.90
N TRP A 56 4.11 -6.84 -17.08
CA TRP A 56 4.00 -5.39 -17.28
C TRP A 56 2.78 -4.81 -16.56
N ARG A 57 1.65 -5.52 -16.53
CA ARG A 57 0.43 -5.09 -15.81
C ARG A 57 0.69 -4.91 -14.32
N LEU A 58 1.41 -5.86 -13.71
CA LEU A 58 1.82 -5.75 -12.31
C LEU A 58 2.71 -4.52 -12.08
N ARG A 59 3.71 -4.30 -12.95
CA ARG A 59 4.63 -3.15 -12.86
C ARG A 59 3.91 -1.81 -13.03
N VAL A 60 3.03 -1.68 -14.02
CA VAL A 60 2.23 -0.47 -14.24
C VAL A 60 1.30 -0.20 -13.06
N THR A 61 0.66 -1.25 -12.53
CA THR A 61 -0.23 -1.12 -11.36
C THR A 61 0.57 -0.70 -10.12
N ALA A 62 1.73 -1.31 -9.89
CA ALA A 62 2.63 -0.95 -8.78
C ALA A 62 3.13 0.50 -8.91
N ALA A 63 3.51 0.94 -10.12
CA ALA A 63 3.92 2.32 -10.38
C ALA A 63 2.78 3.32 -10.12
N ARG A 64 1.54 2.97 -10.51
CA ARG A 64 0.35 3.78 -10.22
C ARG A 64 0.09 3.89 -8.73
N VAL A 65 0.16 2.77 -8.00
CA VAL A 65 0.00 2.72 -6.54
C VAL A 65 1.07 3.56 -5.86
N TYR A 66 2.33 3.43 -6.29
CA TYR A 66 3.43 4.25 -5.81
C TYR A 66 3.18 5.74 -6.07
N SER A 67 2.70 6.10 -7.25
CA SER A 67 2.36 7.48 -7.59
C SER A 67 1.28 8.04 -6.67
N ILE A 68 0.21 7.30 -6.41
CA ILE A 68 -0.88 7.69 -5.49
C ILE A 68 -0.33 7.92 -4.08
N MET A 69 0.50 7.00 -3.59
CA MET A 69 1.12 7.12 -2.26
C MET A 69 2.05 8.34 -2.18
N LYS A 70 2.87 8.56 -3.23
CA LYS A 70 3.82 9.66 -3.30
C LYS A 70 3.13 11.02 -3.38
N SER A 71 2.07 11.14 -4.19
CA SER A 71 1.28 12.37 -4.34
C SER A 71 0.29 12.59 -3.20
N ARG A 72 0.14 11.61 -2.30
CA ARG A 72 -0.85 11.62 -1.20
C ARG A 72 -2.27 11.87 -1.70
N ASP A 73 -2.60 11.23 -2.81
CA ASP A 73 -3.93 11.29 -3.37
C ASP A 73 -4.88 10.38 -2.57
N LEU A 74 -5.29 10.87 -1.40
CA LEU A 74 -6.04 10.12 -0.39
C LEU A 74 -7.41 9.64 -0.91
N GLN A 75 -7.97 10.30 -1.92
CA GLN A 75 -9.18 9.86 -2.62
C GLN A 75 -8.98 8.50 -3.32
N ASN A 76 -7.75 8.19 -3.73
CA ASN A 76 -7.40 6.98 -4.45
C ASN A 76 -6.69 5.93 -3.57
N PHE A 77 -6.61 6.14 -2.25
CA PHE A 77 -5.94 5.20 -1.34
C PHE A 77 -6.66 3.85 -1.20
N GLU A 78 -7.96 3.75 -1.51
CA GLU A 78 -8.63 2.44 -1.60
C GLU A 78 -7.98 1.54 -2.67
N LYS A 79 -7.48 2.13 -3.77
CA LYS A 79 -6.73 1.39 -4.81
C LYS A 79 -5.40 0.87 -4.28
N VAL A 80 -4.74 1.63 -3.41
CA VAL A 80 -3.51 1.22 -2.71
C VAL A 80 -3.80 0.04 -1.80
N LEU A 81 -4.85 0.12 -0.96
CA LEU A 81 -5.27 -0.98 -0.09
C LEU A 81 -5.61 -2.24 -0.88
N GLY A 82 -6.44 -2.12 -1.93
CA GLY A 82 -6.82 -3.25 -2.77
C GLY A 82 -5.63 -3.93 -3.46
N PHE A 83 -4.64 -3.15 -3.91
CA PHE A 83 -3.39 -3.68 -4.46
C PHE A 83 -2.58 -4.45 -3.41
N LEU A 84 -2.40 -3.89 -2.20
CA LEU A 84 -1.65 -4.52 -1.12
C LEU A 84 -2.31 -5.80 -0.61
N GLU A 85 -3.65 -5.82 -0.50
CA GLU A 85 -4.41 -7.01 -0.12
C GLU A 85 -4.33 -8.11 -1.19
N THR A 86 -4.50 -7.72 -2.46
CA THR A 86 -4.38 -8.66 -3.59
C THR A 86 -2.98 -9.25 -3.68
N THR A 87 -1.94 -8.41 -3.55
CA THR A 87 -0.54 -8.84 -3.59
C THR A 87 -0.23 -9.83 -2.48
N ARG A 88 -0.71 -9.58 -1.25
CA ARG A 88 -0.51 -10.51 -0.13
C ARG A 88 -1.24 -11.83 -0.31
N ARG A 89 -2.44 -11.81 -0.90
CA ARG A 89 -3.21 -13.03 -1.19
C ARG A 89 -2.52 -13.89 -2.26
N LEU A 90 -2.02 -13.26 -3.32
CA LEU A 90 -1.39 -13.96 -4.44
C LEU A 90 0.05 -14.38 -4.14
N LEU A 91 0.80 -13.53 -3.42
CA LEU A 91 2.22 -13.70 -3.14
C LEU A 91 2.49 -13.52 -1.63
N PRO A 92 2.00 -14.43 -0.78
CA PRO A 92 2.06 -14.27 0.67
C PRO A 92 3.49 -14.18 1.20
N ARG A 93 4.49 -14.73 0.49
CA ARG A 93 5.89 -14.72 0.92
C ARG A 93 6.70 -13.54 0.39
N LEU A 94 6.13 -12.69 -0.48
CA LEU A 94 6.84 -11.56 -1.08
C LEU A 94 7.34 -10.55 -0.05
N VAL A 95 6.52 -10.31 0.98
CA VAL A 95 6.86 -9.42 2.09
C VAL A 95 6.54 -10.16 3.38
N PRO A 96 7.46 -10.17 4.39
CA PRO A 96 7.16 -10.72 5.70
C PRO A 96 5.85 -10.19 6.25
N ALA A 97 5.04 -11.09 6.85
CA ALA A 97 3.70 -10.77 7.30
C ALA A 97 3.66 -9.53 8.21
N ILE A 98 4.60 -9.42 9.15
CA ILE A 98 4.73 -8.24 10.03
C ILE A 98 4.95 -6.95 9.25
N LYS A 99 5.79 -6.94 8.21
CA LYS A 99 6.02 -5.73 7.39
C LYS A 99 4.74 -5.34 6.65
N HIS A 100 4.04 -6.32 6.07
CA HIS A 100 2.77 -6.08 5.39
C HIS A 100 1.70 -5.53 6.35
N MET A 101 1.60 -6.06 7.57
CA MET A 101 0.70 -5.54 8.61
C MET A 101 0.99 -4.07 8.92
N LYS A 102 2.26 -3.70 9.13
CA LYS A 102 2.66 -2.33 9.45
C LYS A 102 2.32 -1.36 8.32
N ILE A 103 2.56 -1.74 7.06
CA ILE A 103 2.19 -0.94 5.89
C ILE A 103 0.68 -0.75 5.82
N MET A 104 -0.09 -1.84 5.94
CA MET A 104 -1.56 -1.78 5.93
C MET A 104 -2.11 -0.91 7.05
N PHE A 105 -1.57 -1.04 8.27
CA PHE A 105 -1.94 -0.20 9.41
C PHE A 105 -1.67 1.27 9.12
N GLY A 106 -0.46 1.61 8.65
CA GLY A 106 -0.10 3.00 8.33
C GLY A 106 -1.00 3.62 7.26
N VAL A 107 -1.25 2.91 6.16
CA VAL A 107 -2.13 3.40 5.07
C VAL A 107 -3.56 3.59 5.58
N LYS A 108 -4.11 2.64 6.33
CA LYS A 108 -5.47 2.75 6.91
C LYS A 108 -5.58 3.93 7.88
N THR A 109 -4.57 4.11 8.73
CA THR A 109 -4.52 5.21 9.69
C THR A 109 -4.53 6.55 8.96
N MET A 110 -3.73 6.70 7.89
CA MET A 110 -3.74 7.92 7.09
C MET A 110 -5.10 8.25 6.50
N ILE A 111 -5.80 7.24 5.97
CA ILE A 111 -7.15 7.44 5.41
C ILE A 111 -8.11 7.93 6.49
N ILE A 112 -8.12 7.30 7.67
CA ILE A 112 -9.00 7.71 8.77
C ILE A 112 -8.67 9.12 9.25
N MET A 113 -7.39 9.43 9.46
CA MET A 113 -7.00 10.76 9.91
C MET A 113 -7.33 11.85 8.88
N TRP A 114 -7.23 11.53 7.59
CA TRP A 114 -7.69 12.41 6.53
C TRP A 114 -9.21 12.59 6.54
N MET A 115 -9.98 11.51 6.69
CA MET A 115 -11.44 11.61 6.81
C MET A 115 -11.86 12.49 7.99
N LEU A 116 -11.18 12.37 9.14
CA LEU A 116 -11.40 13.22 10.30
C LEU A 116 -11.06 14.69 9.98
N LYS A 117 -9.88 14.95 9.41
CA LYS A 117 -9.43 16.31 9.06
C LYS A 117 -10.35 17.01 8.07
N GLU A 118 -10.87 16.29 7.07
CA GLU A 118 -11.79 16.84 6.07
C GLU A 118 -13.25 16.87 6.56
N HIS A 119 -13.49 16.60 7.85
CA HIS A 119 -14.82 16.53 8.46
C HIS A 119 -15.80 15.67 7.65
N LYS A 120 -15.33 14.52 7.16
CA LYS A 120 -16.20 13.51 6.53
C LYS A 120 -17.26 13.06 7.52
N GLY A 121 -18.43 12.67 7.02
CA GLY A 121 -19.59 12.36 7.86
C GLY A 121 -19.26 11.36 8.97
N ILE A 122 -19.70 11.63 10.20
CA ILE A 122 -19.36 10.83 11.39
C ILE A 122 -19.68 9.34 11.17
N VAL A 123 -20.87 9.04 10.62
CA VAL A 123 -21.31 7.66 10.35
C VAL A 123 -20.39 6.97 9.35
N GLU A 124 -20.00 7.67 8.27
CA GLU A 124 -19.09 7.15 7.25
C GLU A 124 -17.70 6.88 7.85
N THR A 125 -17.16 7.84 8.60
CA THR A 125 -15.85 7.74 9.26
C THR A 125 -15.82 6.60 10.28
N VAL A 126 -16.82 6.50 11.16
CA VAL A 126 -16.91 5.41 12.16
C VAL A 126 -17.05 4.05 11.46
N THR A 127 -17.83 3.96 10.38
CA THR A 127 -17.97 2.73 9.60
C THR A 127 -16.63 2.29 9.03
N GLN A 128 -15.84 3.22 8.46
CA GLN A 128 -14.51 2.92 7.94
C GLN A 128 -13.52 2.54 9.05
N ILE A 129 -13.56 3.19 10.22
CA ILE A 129 -12.74 2.82 11.38
C ILE A 129 -13.01 1.36 11.78
N LEU A 130 -14.28 0.96 11.90
CA LEU A 130 -14.66 -0.40 12.27
C LEU A 130 -14.20 -1.43 11.24
N ARG A 131 -14.29 -1.11 9.94
CA ARG A 131 -13.83 -1.95 8.83
C ARG A 131 -12.31 -2.10 8.82
N PHE A 132 -11.57 -1.01 9.02
CA PHE A 132 -10.12 -1.00 8.90
C PHE A 132 -9.40 -1.59 10.10
N PHE A 133 -9.95 -1.41 11.30
CA PHE A 133 -9.35 -1.80 12.57
C PHE A 133 -10.22 -2.80 13.36
N PRO A 134 -10.34 -4.04 12.85
CA PRO A 134 -11.05 -5.11 13.55
C PRO A 134 -10.28 -5.57 14.79
N HIS A 135 -10.98 -6.13 15.77
CA HIS A 135 -10.39 -6.69 17.00
C HIS A 135 -9.51 -7.92 16.76
N LYS A 136 -9.78 -8.66 15.66
CA LYS A 136 -9.05 -9.86 15.28
C LYS A 136 -8.39 -9.64 13.93
N LEU A 137 -7.22 -10.25 13.75
CA LEU A 137 -6.40 -10.17 12.54
C LEU A 137 -6.17 -11.59 11.98
N PRO A 138 -7.24 -12.29 11.56
CA PRO A 138 -7.16 -13.70 11.18
C PRO A 138 -6.24 -13.92 9.97
N GLN A 139 -6.14 -12.96 9.05
CA GLN A 139 -5.31 -13.10 7.85
C GLN A 139 -3.79 -13.13 8.11
N TYR A 140 -3.37 -12.85 9.35
CA TYR A 140 -1.97 -12.92 9.79
C TYR A 140 -1.74 -13.98 10.86
N GLN A 141 -2.77 -14.75 11.21
CA GLN A 141 -2.64 -15.82 12.18
C GLN A 141 -1.59 -16.83 11.69
N ASP A 142 -0.76 -17.29 12.62
CA ASP A 142 0.34 -18.26 12.40
C ASP A 142 1.44 -17.82 11.43
N GLN A 143 1.42 -16.56 10.97
CA GLN A 143 2.41 -15.99 10.04
C GLN A 143 3.34 -14.96 10.70
N CYS A 144 3.07 -14.61 11.95
CA CYS A 144 3.86 -13.69 12.77
C CYS A 144 4.10 -14.34 14.15
N SER A 145 5.13 -13.89 14.85
CA SER A 145 5.36 -14.33 16.23
C SER A 145 4.20 -13.92 17.16
N PRO A 146 3.97 -14.63 18.28
CA PRO A 146 2.94 -14.25 19.25
C PRO A 146 3.09 -12.81 19.76
N ARG A 147 4.33 -12.36 19.96
CA ARG A 147 4.65 -10.99 20.39
C ARG A 147 4.24 -9.95 19.35
N GLU A 148 4.58 -10.16 18.08
CA GLU A 148 4.19 -9.26 16.99
C GLU A 148 2.67 -9.19 16.84
N MET A 149 1.98 -10.34 16.90
CA MET A 149 0.52 -10.38 16.85
C MET A 149 -0.13 -9.63 18.01
N PHE A 150 0.41 -9.76 19.22
CA PHE A 150 -0.07 -9.04 20.39
C PHE A 150 0.06 -7.52 20.20
N ILE A 151 1.24 -7.04 19.81
CA ILE A 151 1.51 -5.60 19.58
C ILE A 151 0.58 -5.06 18.49
N MET A 152 0.44 -5.78 17.37
CA MET A 152 -0.42 -5.32 16.28
C MET A 152 -1.89 -5.27 16.67
N ARG A 153 -2.40 -6.25 17.44
CA ARG A 153 -3.77 -6.20 17.95
C ARG A 153 -3.99 -5.02 18.89
N LYS A 154 -3.03 -4.78 19.79
CA LYS A 154 -3.07 -3.63 20.69
C LYS A 154 -3.11 -2.31 19.90
N ASN A 155 -2.20 -2.13 18.94
CA ASN A 155 -2.14 -0.92 18.11
C ASN A 155 -3.46 -0.68 17.35
N HIS A 156 -4.10 -1.73 16.82
CA HIS A 156 -5.40 -1.62 16.17
C HIS A 156 -6.49 -1.14 17.12
N VAL A 157 -6.55 -1.68 18.34
CA VAL A 157 -7.55 -1.29 19.35
C VAL A 157 -7.30 0.13 19.85
N ASP A 158 -6.05 0.46 20.18
CA ASP A 158 -5.67 1.79 20.68
C ASP A 158 -5.99 2.88 19.65
N PHE A 159 -5.62 2.66 18.38
CA PHE A 159 -5.94 3.60 17.31
C PHE A 159 -7.45 3.71 17.06
N ARG A 160 -8.17 2.57 17.06
CA ARG A 160 -9.62 2.58 16.90
C ARG A 160 -10.30 3.44 17.98
N ASN A 161 -9.94 3.23 19.25
CA ASN A 161 -10.53 3.97 20.36
C ASN A 161 -10.24 5.47 20.24
N LEU A 162 -9.00 5.84 19.88
CA LEU A 162 -8.63 7.22 19.60
C LEU A 162 -9.48 7.80 18.46
N ALA A 163 -9.49 7.15 17.31
CA ALA A 163 -10.18 7.65 16.11
C ALA A 163 -11.70 7.77 16.32
N GLN A 164 -12.31 6.86 17.07
CA GLN A 164 -13.73 6.96 17.43
C GLN A 164 -13.99 8.16 18.36
N ALA A 165 -13.12 8.39 19.34
CA ALA A 165 -13.24 9.56 20.21
C ALA A 165 -13.11 10.87 19.41
N LEU A 166 -12.14 10.95 18.49
CA LEU A 166 -11.96 12.11 17.60
C LEU A 166 -13.12 12.29 16.60
N ALA A 167 -13.79 11.22 16.17
CA ALA A 167 -14.93 11.31 15.26
C ALA A 167 -16.20 11.85 15.94
N ILE A 168 -16.32 11.66 17.25
CA ILE A 168 -17.51 12.06 18.03
C ILE A 168 -17.32 13.45 18.64
N ASP A 169 -16.09 13.77 19.06
CA ASP A 169 -15.74 14.99 19.77
C ASP A 169 -14.91 15.92 18.88
N GLN A 170 -15.59 16.92 18.32
CA GLN A 170 -15.01 17.90 17.40
C GLN A 170 -13.98 18.81 18.07
N GLU A 171 -14.20 19.20 19.33
CA GLU A 171 -13.25 20.05 20.08
C GLU A 171 -11.94 19.29 20.28
N ARG A 172 -12.05 18.03 20.70
CA ARG A 172 -10.90 17.14 20.85
C ARG A 172 -10.17 16.90 19.53
N LEU A 173 -10.88 16.82 18.40
CA LEU A 173 -10.27 16.72 17.08
C LEU A 173 -9.48 17.98 16.73
N GLU A 174 -10.03 19.16 16.95
CA GLU A 174 -9.35 20.42 16.69
C GLU A 174 -8.10 20.58 17.54
N ASP A 175 -8.17 20.24 18.83
CA ASP A 175 -7.02 20.25 19.73
C ASP A 175 -5.97 19.24 19.28
N TYR A 176 -6.39 18.04 18.87
CA TYR A 176 -5.47 17.03 18.35
C TYR A 176 -4.73 17.52 17.08
N ILE A 177 -5.43 18.17 16.15
CA ILE A 177 -4.85 18.72 14.91
C ILE A 177 -3.95 19.93 15.20
N LYS A 178 -4.23 20.72 16.24
CA LYS A 178 -3.38 21.86 16.65
C LYS A 178 -2.11 21.38 17.35
N LEU A 179 -2.22 20.38 18.24
CA LEU A 179 -1.11 19.86 19.04
C LEU A 179 -0.13 19.04 18.22
N GLN A 180 -0.63 18.19 17.33
CA GLN A 180 0.22 17.56 16.34
C GLN A 180 0.32 18.54 15.18
N HIS A 181 1.47 19.18 14.96
CA HIS A 181 1.78 19.78 13.66
C HIS A 181 1.59 18.70 12.59
N PHE A 182 0.38 18.54 12.07
CA PHE A 182 -0.07 17.29 11.44
C PHE A 182 0.49 17.20 10.03
N GLN A 183 1.80 16.97 9.95
CA GLN A 183 2.44 16.55 8.73
C GLN A 183 2.21 15.04 8.64
N MET A 184 1.26 14.63 7.79
CA MET A 184 1.08 13.22 7.39
C MET A 184 2.38 12.55 6.89
N VAL A 185 3.42 13.35 6.59
CA VAL A 185 4.80 12.92 6.31
C VAL A 185 5.39 12.16 7.50
N ASP A 186 5.22 12.71 8.70
CA ASP A 186 5.82 12.16 9.90
C ASP A 186 5.11 10.87 10.29
N LEU A 187 3.80 10.71 10.10
CA LEU A 187 3.16 9.46 10.49
C LEU A 187 3.68 8.24 9.71
N LEU A 188 3.95 8.34 8.41
CA LEU A 188 4.54 7.22 7.65
C LEU A 188 6.01 7.02 7.99
N VAL A 189 6.80 8.09 8.04
CA VAL A 189 8.23 8.04 8.37
C VAL A 189 8.45 7.58 9.82
N HIS A 190 7.55 7.93 10.74
CA HIS A 190 7.53 7.57 12.15
C HIS A 190 6.87 6.18 12.36
N ILE A 191 5.90 5.74 11.56
CA ILE A 191 5.44 4.32 11.59
C ILE A 191 6.52 3.38 11.05
N THR A 192 7.37 3.84 10.11
CA THR A 192 8.52 3.05 9.61
C THR A 192 9.79 3.19 10.45
N ASN A 193 10.05 4.35 11.07
CA ASN A 193 11.30 4.64 11.80
C ASN A 193 11.14 4.89 13.30
N SER A 194 9.93 5.04 13.84
CA SER A 194 9.77 5.40 15.25
C SER A 194 9.67 4.23 16.18
N LYS A 195 10.24 4.53 17.34
CA LYS A 195 10.27 3.77 18.57
C LYS A 195 8.88 3.41 19.13
N LEU A 196 7.76 3.82 18.50
CA LEU A 196 6.43 3.25 18.76
C LEU A 196 6.28 1.81 18.27
N MET A 197 7.23 1.34 17.46
CA MET A 197 7.38 -0.05 17.01
C MET A 197 8.60 -0.76 17.64
N CYS A 198 9.18 -0.23 18.74
CA CYS A 198 10.38 -0.80 19.38
C CYS A 198 10.19 -2.27 19.81
N LEU A 199 10.82 -3.18 19.07
CA LEU A 199 12.08 -3.73 19.56
C LEU A 199 13.20 -2.81 19.09
#